data_AF-A0A5P8JXM8-F1
#
_entry.id   AF-A0A5P8JXM8-F1
#
_cell.length_a   1.000
_cell.length_b   1.000
_cell.length_c   1.000
_cell.angle_alpha   90.00
_cell.angle_beta   90.00
_cell.angle_gamma   90.00
#
_symmetry.space_group_name_H-M   'P 1'
#
loop_
_entity.id
_entity.type
_entity.pdbx_description
1 polymer ?
#
loop_
_entity_poly.entity_id
_entity_poly.type
_entity_poly.pdbx_seq_one_letter_code
_entity_poly.pdbx_strand_id
1 'polypeptide(L)'
;MNEFLDKLWSMEFGAALIGAVAGGAFSILGAWWQSSVSNKAAALAQAQANAQRGFDALKRLEGHLEAQTFEGMGTGSTRATWNRELRGMIKEAEGPIMLLPDTHKDTRSHALTLLNEIKIWYGLPAWPEYRIEVGLLVAEAVKVLGLFVRGSKTPAKRDMTEVIRQTIDFNKRQDARKELEALNHEAVQSGLSEDGMERARELRDLLGIPHPVSPSPDEPEAAS
;
A
#
# COMPACT_ATOMS: atom_id res chain seq x y z
N MET A 1 -76.30 21.89 -23.47
CA MET A 1 -74.95 22.29 -23.92
C MET A 1 -74.29 23.37 -23.05
N ASN A 2 -74.99 23.93 -22.05
CA ASN A 2 -74.42 24.96 -21.15
C ASN A 2 -73.85 24.39 -19.83
N GLU A 3 -74.28 23.22 -19.36
CA GLU A 3 -73.74 22.60 -18.12
C GLU A 3 -72.33 22.00 -18.26
N PHE A 4 -71.94 21.63 -19.49
CA PHE A 4 -70.62 21.03 -19.75
C PHE A 4 -69.52 22.10 -19.79
N LEU A 5 -69.87 23.33 -20.17
CA LEU A 5 -68.96 24.49 -20.17
C LEU A 5 -68.82 25.12 -18.78
N ASP A 6 -69.88 25.08 -17.95
CA ASP A 6 -69.85 25.58 -16.57
C ASP A 6 -68.98 24.71 -15.65
N LYS A 7 -68.92 23.38 -15.89
CA LYS A 7 -67.99 22.48 -15.18
C LYS A 7 -66.52 22.67 -15.55
N LEU A 8 -66.21 23.24 -16.71
CA LEU A 8 -64.85 23.55 -17.15
C LEU A 8 -64.32 24.87 -16.54
N TRP A 9 -65.21 25.74 -16.03
CA TRP A 9 -64.90 27.02 -15.39
C TRP A 9 -65.14 27.03 -13.87
N SER A 10 -65.45 25.88 -13.26
CA SER A 10 -65.56 25.79 -11.81
C SER A 10 -64.17 25.94 -11.17
N MET A 11 -64.09 26.66 -10.04
CA MET A 11 -62.87 26.78 -9.23
C MET A 11 -62.24 25.41 -8.90
N GLU A 12 -63.05 24.36 -8.83
CA GLU A 12 -62.63 22.98 -8.56
C GLU A 12 -61.89 22.34 -9.74
N PHE A 13 -62.28 22.61 -11.00
CA PHE A 13 -61.55 22.13 -12.18
C PHE A 13 -60.21 22.87 -12.33
N GLY A 14 -60.18 24.17 -12.05
CA GLY A 14 -58.93 24.96 -12.03
C GLY A 14 -57.95 24.50 -10.94
N ALA A 15 -58.45 24.21 -9.74
CA ALA A 15 -57.64 23.67 -8.65
C ALA A 15 -57.15 22.22 -8.93
N ALA A 16 -57.99 21.38 -9.54
CA ALA A 16 -57.61 20.03 -9.95
C ALA A 16 -56.58 20.03 -11.09
N LEU A 17 -56.68 20.95 -12.04
CA LEU A 17 -55.71 21.10 -13.14
C LEU A 17 -54.36 21.62 -12.61
N ILE A 18 -54.36 22.59 -11.70
CA ILE A 18 -53.14 23.09 -11.02
C ILE A 18 -52.54 21.99 -10.13
N GLY A 19 -53.37 21.22 -9.42
CA GLY A 19 -52.93 20.07 -8.64
C GLY A 19 -52.31 18.95 -9.48
N ALA A 20 -52.86 18.68 -10.67
CA ALA A 20 -52.32 17.70 -11.62
C ALA A 20 -51.03 18.19 -12.30
N VAL A 21 -50.93 19.48 -12.63
CA VAL A 21 -49.69 20.08 -13.17
C VAL A 21 -48.59 20.13 -12.11
N ALA A 22 -48.92 20.53 -10.88
CA ALA A 22 -47.98 20.50 -9.75
C ALA A 22 -47.56 19.05 -9.44
N GLY A 23 -48.51 18.11 -9.35
CA GLY A 23 -48.23 16.69 -9.14
C GLY A 23 -47.35 16.09 -10.24
N GLY A 24 -47.64 16.38 -11.52
CA GLY A 24 -46.82 15.95 -12.65
C GLY A 24 -45.40 16.55 -12.64
N ALA A 25 -45.27 17.82 -12.28
CA ALA A 25 -43.96 18.47 -12.13
C ALA A 25 -43.14 17.88 -10.98
N PHE A 26 -43.76 17.61 -9.82
CA PHE A 26 -43.10 16.94 -8.70
C PHE A 26 -42.72 15.49 -9.02
N SER A 27 -43.54 14.76 -9.78
CA SER A 27 -43.20 13.40 -10.24
C SER A 27 -42.02 13.40 -11.22
N ILE A 28 -41.93 14.37 -12.13
CA ILE A 28 -40.79 14.50 -13.06
C ILE A 28 -39.51 14.87 -12.29
N LEU A 29 -39.59 15.83 -11.37
CA LEU A 29 -38.47 16.20 -10.50
C LEU A 29 -38.04 15.03 -9.61
N GLY A 30 -38.98 14.27 -9.06
CA GLY A 30 -38.74 13.07 -8.28
C GLY A 30 -38.07 11.96 -9.09
N ALA A 31 -38.55 11.69 -10.31
CA ALA A 31 -37.95 10.71 -11.21
C ALA A 31 -36.55 11.12 -11.67
N TRP A 32 -36.33 12.42 -11.95
CA TRP A 32 -35.01 12.95 -12.28
C TRP A 32 -34.04 12.85 -11.10
N TRP A 33 -34.50 13.18 -9.90
CA TRP A 33 -33.67 13.07 -8.69
C TRP A 33 -33.33 11.60 -8.39
N GLN A 34 -34.31 10.71 -8.44
CA GLN A 34 -34.13 9.27 -8.24
C GLN A 34 -33.19 8.65 -9.31
N SER A 35 -33.34 9.04 -10.58
CA SER A 35 -32.42 8.65 -11.66
C SER A 35 -31.00 9.16 -11.43
N SER A 36 -30.85 10.43 -11.02
CA SER A 36 -29.54 11.03 -10.76
C SER A 36 -28.83 10.38 -9.57
N VAL A 37 -29.58 10.03 -8.51
CA VAL A 37 -29.07 9.34 -7.33
C VAL A 37 -28.71 7.89 -7.68
N SER A 38 -29.56 7.20 -8.45
CA SER A 38 -29.30 5.83 -8.91
C SER A 38 -28.04 5.76 -9.79
N ASN A 39 -27.89 6.69 -10.74
CA ASN A 39 -26.70 6.76 -11.59
C ASN A 39 -25.43 7.06 -10.79
N LYS A 40 -25.50 7.92 -9.78
CA LYS A 40 -24.36 8.19 -8.88
C LYS A 40 -24.02 6.96 -8.03
N ALA A 41 -25.01 6.24 -7.52
CA ALA A 41 -24.80 5.01 -6.75
C ALA A 41 -24.18 3.90 -7.63
N ALA A 42 -24.66 3.74 -8.85
CA ALA A 42 -24.10 2.78 -9.82
C ALA A 42 -22.65 3.14 -10.19
N ALA A 43 -22.37 4.42 -10.44
CA ALA A 43 -21.02 4.90 -10.73
C ALA A 43 -20.05 4.67 -9.54
N LEU A 44 -20.51 4.92 -8.31
CA LEU A 44 -19.74 4.64 -7.10
C LEU A 44 -19.49 3.13 -6.93
N ALA A 45 -20.52 2.30 -7.10
CA ALA A 45 -20.39 0.85 -7.01
C ALA A 45 -19.41 0.30 -8.07
N GLN A 46 -19.44 0.81 -9.29
CA GLN A 46 -18.49 0.46 -10.33
C GLN A 46 -17.06 0.91 -9.98
N ALA A 47 -16.89 2.12 -9.46
CA ALA A 47 -15.59 2.62 -9.02
C ALA A 47 -15.01 1.77 -7.87
N GLN A 48 -15.84 1.40 -6.89
CA GLN A 48 -15.47 0.51 -5.80
C GLN A 48 -15.14 -0.89 -6.30
N ALA A 49 -15.90 -1.44 -7.26
CA ALA A 49 -15.61 -2.74 -7.86
C ALA A 49 -14.27 -2.74 -8.62
N ASN A 50 -13.96 -1.66 -9.34
CA ASN A 50 -12.66 -1.50 -10.00
C ASN A 50 -11.52 -1.39 -8.96
N ALA A 51 -11.69 -0.57 -7.93
CA ALA A 51 -10.72 -0.46 -6.85
C ALA A 51 -10.52 -1.79 -6.11
N GLN A 52 -11.59 -2.58 -5.91
CA GLN A 52 -11.53 -3.91 -5.31
C GLN A 52 -10.71 -4.88 -6.17
N ARG A 53 -10.90 -4.88 -7.49
CA ARG A 53 -10.07 -5.71 -8.39
C ARG A 53 -8.59 -5.33 -8.33
N GLY A 54 -8.29 -4.03 -8.27
CA GLY A 54 -6.93 -3.54 -8.07
C GLY A 54 -6.37 -3.98 -6.72
N PHE A 55 -7.15 -3.86 -5.65
CA PHE A 55 -6.82 -4.32 -4.31
C PHE A 55 -6.50 -5.82 -4.29
N ASP A 56 -7.34 -6.66 -4.89
CA ASP A 56 -7.15 -8.12 -4.92
C ASP A 56 -5.92 -8.51 -5.74
N ALA A 57 -5.64 -7.81 -6.85
CA ALA A 57 -4.41 -8.01 -7.62
C ALA A 57 -3.15 -7.66 -6.79
N LEU A 58 -3.19 -6.57 -6.02
CA LEU A 58 -2.07 -6.19 -5.16
C LEU A 58 -1.90 -7.13 -3.96
N LYS A 59 -2.99 -7.66 -3.38
CA LYS A 59 -2.91 -8.71 -2.35
C LYS A 59 -2.30 -10.01 -2.90
N ARG A 60 -2.58 -10.37 -4.16
CA ARG A 60 -1.91 -11.50 -4.83
C ARG A 60 -0.41 -11.22 -5.01
N LEU A 61 -0.04 -10.02 -5.42
CA LEU A 61 1.38 -9.61 -5.53
C LEU A 61 2.09 -9.66 -4.16
N GLU A 62 1.46 -9.17 -3.10
CA GLU A 62 1.98 -9.24 -1.74
C GLU A 62 2.25 -10.69 -1.31
N GLY A 63 1.27 -11.58 -1.50
CA GLY A 63 1.46 -13.01 -1.20
C GLY A 63 2.54 -13.66 -2.06
N HIS A 64 2.65 -13.28 -3.34
CA HIS A 64 3.72 -13.77 -4.21
C HIS A 64 5.10 -13.28 -3.75
N LEU A 65 5.22 -12.02 -3.34
CA LEU A 65 6.45 -11.43 -2.81
C LEU A 65 6.90 -12.15 -1.52
N GLU A 66 5.96 -12.46 -0.62
CA GLU A 66 6.26 -13.17 0.63
C GLU A 66 6.74 -14.60 0.41
N ALA A 67 6.27 -15.26 -0.64
CA ALA A 67 6.65 -16.63 -0.99
C ALA A 67 8.08 -16.74 -1.57
N GLN A 68 8.66 -15.64 -2.06
CA GLN A 68 10.00 -15.66 -2.64
C GLN A 68 11.10 -15.59 -1.58
N THR A 69 12.02 -16.55 -1.64
CA THR A 69 13.11 -16.73 -0.66
C THR A 69 14.50 -16.60 -1.31
N PHE A 70 14.68 -15.64 -2.23
CA PHE A 70 15.99 -15.45 -2.87
C PHE A 70 17.06 -15.02 -1.86
N GLU A 71 18.25 -15.61 -1.98
CA GLU A 71 19.40 -15.25 -1.14
C GLU A 71 20.23 -14.13 -1.78
N GLY A 72 20.70 -13.19 -0.96
CA GLY A 72 21.61 -12.13 -1.37
C GLY A 72 21.11 -11.34 -2.59
N MET A 73 21.91 -11.32 -3.66
CA MET A 73 21.60 -10.57 -4.90
C MET A 73 20.82 -11.40 -5.94
N GLY A 74 20.54 -12.68 -5.66
CA GLY A 74 19.97 -13.61 -6.62
C GLY A 74 20.87 -13.89 -7.83
N THR A 75 20.36 -14.68 -8.77
CA THR A 75 21.05 -14.99 -10.03
C THR A 75 20.47 -14.17 -11.18
N GLY A 76 21.11 -14.18 -12.35
CA GLY A 76 20.52 -13.56 -13.55
C GLY A 76 19.15 -14.13 -13.92
N SER A 77 18.98 -15.45 -13.78
CA SER A 77 17.73 -16.13 -14.12
C SER A 77 16.62 -15.86 -13.11
N THR A 78 16.90 -15.85 -11.80
CA THR A 78 15.87 -15.55 -10.79
C THR A 78 15.40 -14.11 -10.90
N ARG A 79 16.32 -13.15 -11.08
CA ARG A 79 15.99 -11.73 -11.31
C ARG A 79 15.12 -11.54 -12.55
N ALA A 80 15.47 -12.18 -13.67
CA ALA A 80 14.69 -12.07 -14.90
C ALA A 80 13.27 -12.64 -14.76
N THR A 81 13.13 -13.79 -14.10
CA THR A 81 11.83 -14.42 -13.82
C THR A 81 10.98 -13.53 -12.92
N TRP A 82 11.53 -13.09 -11.79
CA TRP A 82 10.87 -12.16 -10.88
C TRP A 82 10.39 -10.89 -11.60
N ASN A 83 11.26 -10.23 -12.36
CA ASN A 83 10.93 -8.98 -13.05
C ASN A 83 9.86 -9.14 -14.14
N ARG A 84 9.72 -10.34 -14.72
CA ARG A 84 8.64 -10.65 -15.66
C ARG A 84 7.31 -10.80 -14.92
N GLU A 85 7.31 -11.57 -13.84
CA GLU A 85 6.13 -11.82 -13.00
C GLU A 85 5.63 -10.53 -12.35
N LEU A 86 6.54 -9.77 -11.73
CA LEU A 86 6.27 -8.48 -11.11
C LEU A 86 5.57 -7.53 -12.08
N ARG A 87 6.11 -7.38 -13.30
CA ARG A 87 5.50 -6.51 -14.33
C ARG A 87 4.11 -6.99 -14.76
N GLY A 88 3.89 -8.30 -14.83
CA GLY A 88 2.57 -8.87 -15.10
C GLY A 88 1.57 -8.47 -14.02
N MET A 89 1.91 -8.70 -12.76
CA MET A 89 1.04 -8.40 -11.61
C MET A 89 0.78 -6.91 -11.42
N ILE A 90 1.80 -6.05 -11.61
CA ILE A 90 1.61 -4.59 -11.58
C ILE A 90 0.61 -4.17 -12.64
N LYS A 91 0.75 -4.64 -13.89
CA LYS A 91 -0.20 -4.34 -14.98
C LYS A 91 -1.62 -4.83 -14.68
N GLU A 92 -1.75 -6.01 -14.08
CA GLU A 92 -3.05 -6.54 -13.63
C GLU A 92 -3.73 -5.62 -12.60
N ALA A 93 -2.97 -4.97 -11.72
CA ALA A 93 -3.48 -3.99 -10.77
C ALA A 93 -3.75 -2.61 -11.40
N GLU A 94 -2.85 -2.13 -12.27
CA GLU A 94 -2.97 -0.82 -12.93
C GLU A 94 -4.23 -0.69 -13.77
N GLY A 95 -4.57 -1.72 -14.54
CA GLY A 95 -5.75 -1.73 -15.42
C GLY A 95 -7.03 -1.30 -14.72
N PRO A 96 -7.51 -2.02 -13.68
CA PRO A 96 -8.69 -1.62 -12.94
C PRO A 96 -8.53 -0.30 -12.18
N ILE A 97 -7.33 0.04 -11.68
CA ILE A 97 -7.10 1.33 -11.00
C ILE A 97 -7.28 2.51 -11.97
N MET A 98 -6.82 2.37 -13.21
CA MET A 98 -6.98 3.38 -14.27
C MET A 98 -8.45 3.63 -14.64
N LEU A 99 -9.33 2.65 -14.41
CA LEU A 99 -10.77 2.76 -14.66
C LEU A 99 -11.53 3.48 -13.53
N LEU A 100 -10.85 3.97 -12.48
CA LEU A 100 -11.50 4.88 -11.53
C LEU A 100 -11.88 6.18 -12.24
N PRO A 101 -13.09 6.72 -12.03
CA PRO A 101 -13.54 7.96 -12.66
C PRO A 101 -12.76 9.18 -12.13
N ASP A 102 -12.81 10.30 -12.87
CA ASP A 102 -12.08 11.52 -12.52
C ASP A 102 -12.52 12.16 -11.19
N THR A 103 -13.74 11.88 -10.73
CA THR A 103 -14.20 12.22 -9.37
C THR A 103 -13.35 11.57 -8.28
N HIS A 104 -12.58 10.53 -8.62
CA HIS A 104 -11.68 9.81 -7.72
C HIS A 104 -10.22 9.82 -8.23
N LYS A 105 -9.87 10.87 -9.01
CA LYS A 105 -8.52 11.05 -9.56
C LYS A 105 -7.43 11.01 -8.49
N ASP A 106 -7.68 11.53 -7.29
CA ASP A 106 -6.68 11.54 -6.23
C ASP A 106 -6.34 10.13 -5.74
N THR A 107 -7.35 9.27 -5.53
CA THR A 107 -7.16 7.86 -5.19
C THR A 107 -6.40 7.14 -6.29
N ARG A 108 -6.85 7.31 -7.56
CA ARG A 108 -6.21 6.74 -8.74
C ARG A 108 -4.74 7.15 -8.84
N SER A 109 -4.46 8.45 -8.77
CA SER A 109 -3.11 8.99 -8.92
C SER A 109 -2.21 8.56 -7.76
N HIS A 110 -2.72 8.52 -6.54
CA HIS A 110 -1.96 8.06 -5.37
C HIS A 110 -1.57 6.59 -5.51
N ALA A 111 -2.52 5.71 -5.79
CA ALA A 111 -2.25 4.28 -5.98
C ALA A 111 -1.26 4.04 -7.13
N LEU A 112 -1.46 4.68 -8.29
CA LEU A 112 -0.57 4.50 -9.45
C LEU A 112 0.84 5.06 -9.20
N THR A 113 0.98 6.15 -8.44
CA THR A 113 2.31 6.68 -8.08
C THR A 113 3.09 5.65 -7.27
N LEU A 114 2.45 5.01 -6.29
CA LEU A 114 3.07 3.95 -5.48
C LEU A 114 3.50 2.75 -6.33
N LEU A 115 2.68 2.35 -7.30
CA LEU A 115 3.04 1.25 -8.22
C LEU A 115 4.20 1.64 -9.16
N ASN A 116 4.25 2.88 -9.61
CA ASN A 116 5.33 3.39 -10.46
C ASN A 116 6.67 3.52 -9.71
N GLU A 117 6.64 3.66 -8.39
CA GLU A 117 7.84 3.65 -7.55
C GLU A 117 8.46 2.25 -7.43
N ILE A 118 7.71 1.18 -7.72
CA ILE A 118 8.21 -0.20 -7.68
C ILE A 118 9.17 -0.44 -8.84
N LYS A 119 10.46 -0.50 -8.52
CA LYS A 119 11.53 -0.77 -9.50
C LYS A 119 11.68 -2.25 -9.76
N ILE A 120 12.17 -2.59 -10.95
CA ILE A 120 12.68 -3.93 -11.24
C ILE A 120 13.95 -4.21 -10.45
N TRP A 121 14.13 -5.47 -10.05
CA TRP A 121 15.26 -5.88 -9.24
C TRP A 121 16.45 -6.28 -10.11
N TYR A 122 17.55 -5.55 -9.97
CA TYR A 122 18.82 -5.83 -10.64
C TYR A 122 19.86 -6.48 -9.71
N GLY A 123 19.47 -6.92 -8.52
CA GLY A 123 20.37 -7.55 -7.53
C GLY A 123 20.95 -6.58 -6.50
N LEU A 124 20.88 -5.27 -6.76
CA LEU A 124 21.16 -4.22 -5.78
C LEU A 124 19.90 -3.35 -5.63
N PRO A 125 19.39 -3.13 -4.39
CA PRO A 125 19.88 -3.70 -3.14
C PRO A 125 19.63 -5.23 -3.07
N ALA A 126 20.19 -5.89 -2.04
CA ALA A 126 19.98 -7.31 -1.81
C ALA A 126 18.48 -7.64 -1.66
N TRP A 127 18.09 -8.88 -1.95
CA TRP A 127 16.70 -9.32 -1.94
C TRP A 127 15.92 -8.93 -0.68
N PRO A 128 16.44 -9.10 0.56
CA PRO A 128 15.69 -8.73 1.75
C PRO A 128 15.30 -7.25 1.79
N GLU A 129 16.23 -6.37 1.40
CA GLU A 129 16.00 -4.92 1.35
C GLU A 129 15.03 -4.55 0.22
N TYR A 130 15.22 -5.12 -0.96
CA TYR A 130 14.32 -4.94 -2.10
C TYR A 130 12.89 -5.42 -1.76
N ARG A 131 12.77 -6.55 -1.07
CA ARG A 131 11.49 -7.10 -0.61
C ARG A 131 10.79 -6.15 0.36
N ILE A 132 11.52 -5.52 1.28
CA ILE A 132 10.97 -4.49 2.19
C ILE A 132 10.46 -3.29 1.38
N GLU A 133 11.26 -2.78 0.44
CA GLU A 133 10.90 -1.65 -0.42
C GLU A 133 9.59 -1.91 -1.18
N VAL A 134 9.53 -3.02 -1.93
CA VAL A 134 8.34 -3.38 -2.70
C VAL A 134 7.15 -3.68 -1.79
N GLY A 135 7.37 -4.39 -0.68
CA GLY A 135 6.32 -4.74 0.28
C GLY A 135 5.65 -3.51 0.88
N LEU A 136 6.42 -2.49 1.25
CA LEU A 136 5.89 -1.23 1.79
C LEU A 136 5.09 -0.43 0.76
N LEU A 137 5.56 -0.36 -0.49
CA LEU A 137 4.85 0.31 -1.58
C LEU A 137 3.52 -0.39 -1.89
N VAL A 138 3.53 -1.72 -2.00
CA VAL A 138 2.33 -2.52 -2.22
C VAL A 138 1.35 -2.38 -1.05
N ALA A 139 1.84 -2.47 0.20
CA ALA A 139 1.00 -2.31 1.38
C ALA A 139 0.33 -0.94 1.46
N GLU A 140 1.04 0.15 1.10
CA GLU A 140 0.46 1.48 1.07
C GLU A 140 -0.60 1.61 -0.05
N ALA A 141 -0.35 1.03 -1.23
CA ALA A 141 -1.32 1.03 -2.31
C ALA A 141 -2.59 0.22 -1.95
N VAL A 142 -2.42 -0.95 -1.33
CA VAL A 142 -3.50 -1.76 -0.75
C VAL A 142 -4.30 -0.97 0.27
N LYS A 143 -3.64 -0.21 1.16
CA LYS A 143 -4.31 0.64 2.15
C LYS A 143 -5.13 1.76 1.49
N VAL A 144 -4.58 2.43 0.49
CA VAL A 144 -5.29 3.48 -0.28
C VAL A 144 -6.55 2.92 -0.92
N LEU A 145 -6.44 1.81 -1.65
CA LEU A 145 -7.57 1.19 -2.34
C LEU A 145 -8.58 0.61 -1.34
N GLY A 146 -8.13 -0.07 -0.29
CA GLY A 146 -8.98 -0.66 0.72
C GLY A 146 -9.82 0.37 1.48
N LEU A 147 -9.24 1.52 1.83
CA LEU A 147 -9.98 2.62 2.45
C LEU A 147 -11.01 3.22 1.48
N PHE A 148 -10.65 3.37 0.20
CA PHE A 148 -11.58 3.84 -0.83
C PHE A 148 -12.75 2.88 -1.04
N VAL A 149 -12.50 1.57 -1.14
CA VAL A 149 -13.55 0.54 -1.27
C VAL A 149 -14.51 0.60 -0.08
N ARG A 150 -13.99 0.82 1.13
CA ARG A 150 -14.81 0.98 2.35
C ARG A 150 -15.57 2.32 2.42
N GLY A 151 -15.44 3.19 1.43
CA GLY A 151 -16.03 4.54 1.45
C GLY A 151 -15.39 5.46 2.48
N SER A 152 -14.21 5.12 2.99
CA SER A 152 -13.45 5.94 3.94
C SER A 152 -12.57 6.96 3.23
N LYS A 153 -12.17 8.00 3.95
CA LYS A 153 -11.21 8.97 3.43
C LYS A 153 -9.88 8.27 3.14
N THR A 154 -9.33 8.53 1.96
CA THR A 154 -8.00 8.02 1.59
C THR A 154 -6.93 8.60 2.52
N PRO A 155 -5.88 7.83 2.83
CA PRO A 155 -4.83 8.28 3.72
C PRO A 155 -4.07 9.45 3.07
N ALA A 156 -3.54 10.34 3.92
CA ALA A 156 -2.64 11.38 3.46
C ALA A 156 -1.41 10.75 2.80
N LYS A 157 -0.92 11.37 1.73
CA LYS A 157 0.31 10.95 1.06
C LYS A 157 1.46 11.04 2.06
N ARG A 158 2.28 9.99 2.11
CA ARG A 158 3.49 9.92 2.92
C ARG A 158 4.70 9.86 2.00
N ASP A 159 5.83 10.36 2.48
CA ASP A 159 7.09 10.16 1.80
C ASP A 159 7.54 8.70 1.98
N MET A 160 7.21 7.87 1.00
CA MET A 160 7.54 6.44 1.05
C MET A 160 9.04 6.20 0.92
N THR A 161 9.80 7.12 0.31
CA THR A 161 11.26 7.00 0.25
C THR A 161 11.85 7.04 1.66
N GLU A 162 11.39 7.98 2.48
CA GLU A 162 11.84 8.10 3.86
C GLU A 162 11.36 6.92 4.73
N VAL A 163 10.10 6.49 4.57
CA VAL A 163 9.57 5.33 5.30
C VAL A 163 10.37 4.05 4.98
N ILE A 164 10.67 3.81 3.70
CA ILE A 164 11.45 2.66 3.25
C ILE A 164 12.86 2.71 3.85
N ARG A 165 13.54 3.86 3.74
CA ARG A 165 14.89 4.06 4.27
C ARG A 165 14.94 3.77 5.77
N GLN A 166 14.04 4.38 6.55
CA GLN A 166 13.97 4.15 8.00
C GLN A 166 13.69 2.69 8.35
N THR A 167 12.83 2.01 7.59
CA THR A 167 12.50 0.60 7.83
C THR A 167 13.68 -0.32 7.52
N ILE A 168 14.40 -0.08 6.43
CA ILE A 168 15.62 -0.82 6.09
C ILE A 168 16.69 -0.61 7.16
N ASP A 169 16.94 0.64 7.57
CA ASP A 169 17.93 0.96 8.61
C ASP A 169 17.57 0.32 9.96
N PHE A 170 16.28 0.34 10.32
CA PHE A 170 15.79 -0.33 11.52
C PHE A 170 16.05 -1.84 11.47
N ASN A 171 15.69 -2.51 10.37
CA ASN A 171 15.91 -3.95 10.22
C ASN A 171 17.39 -4.32 10.24
N LYS A 172 18.25 -3.57 9.52
CA LYS A 172 19.71 -3.75 9.56
C LYS A 172 20.26 -3.67 10.98
N ARG A 173 19.80 -2.71 11.79
CA ARG A 173 20.21 -2.60 13.20
C ARG A 173 19.69 -3.75 14.06
N GLN A 174 18.48 -4.24 13.82
CA GLN A 174 17.95 -5.40 14.54
C GLN A 174 18.73 -6.67 14.22
N ASP A 175 19.04 -6.90 12.95
CA ASP A 175 19.82 -8.06 12.51
C ASP A 175 21.25 -7.98 13.05
N ALA A 176 21.88 -6.81 12.98
CA ALA A 176 23.20 -6.57 13.56
C ALA A 176 23.25 -6.82 15.08
N ARG A 177 22.18 -6.47 15.82
CA ARG A 177 22.10 -6.77 17.27
C ARG A 177 22.03 -8.27 17.53
N LYS A 178 21.17 -8.99 16.80
CA LYS A 178 21.03 -10.45 16.95
C LYS A 178 22.33 -11.17 16.60
N GLU A 179 22.99 -10.75 15.52
CA GLU A 179 24.27 -11.31 15.11
C GLU A 179 25.35 -11.05 16.17
N LEU A 180 25.42 -9.82 16.71
CA LEU A 180 26.34 -9.49 17.79
C LEU A 180 26.05 -10.27 19.08
N GLU A 181 24.79 -10.50 19.43
CA GLU A 181 24.38 -11.34 20.56
C GLU A 181 24.83 -12.80 20.37
N ALA A 182 24.67 -13.35 19.15
CA ALA A 182 25.15 -14.68 18.82
C ALA A 182 26.67 -14.80 18.93
N LEU A 183 27.41 -13.83 18.37
CA LEU A 183 28.87 -13.79 18.47
C LEU A 183 29.35 -13.63 19.92
N ASN A 184 28.69 -12.81 20.73
CA ASN A 184 29.04 -12.69 22.15
C ASN A 184 28.79 -14.00 22.91
N HIS A 185 27.72 -14.73 22.58
CA HIS A 185 27.46 -16.04 23.18
C HIS A 185 28.51 -17.08 22.77
N GLU A 186 28.91 -17.10 21.50
CA GLU A 186 30.01 -17.94 21.00
C GLU A 186 31.35 -17.58 21.68
N ALA A 187 31.65 -16.29 21.84
CA ALA A 187 32.83 -15.80 22.54
C ALA A 187 32.94 -16.36 23.97
N VAL A 188 31.81 -16.45 24.69
CA VAL A 188 31.75 -16.98 26.05
C VAL A 188 31.91 -18.49 26.08
N GLN A 189 31.38 -19.20 25.08
CA GLN A 189 31.36 -20.67 25.08
C GLN A 189 32.66 -21.29 24.58
N SER A 190 33.23 -20.76 23.49
CA SER A 190 34.35 -21.36 22.77
C SER A 190 35.45 -20.38 22.42
N GLY A 191 35.28 -19.09 22.72
CA GLY A 191 36.09 -18.02 22.14
C GLY A 191 35.67 -17.73 20.70
N LEU A 192 36.02 -16.53 20.21
CA LEU A 192 35.80 -16.13 18.82
C LEU A 192 37.07 -16.34 17.99
N SER A 193 36.90 -16.69 16.71
CA SER A 193 37.97 -16.62 15.71
C SER A 193 38.35 -15.16 15.40
N GLU A 194 39.44 -14.97 14.67
CA GLU A 194 39.87 -13.63 14.20
C GLU A 194 38.77 -12.96 13.36
N ASP A 195 38.20 -13.71 12.40
CA ASP A 195 37.06 -13.26 11.59
C ASP A 195 35.83 -12.91 12.45
N GLY A 196 35.56 -13.70 13.49
CA GLY A 196 34.46 -13.45 14.43
C GLY A 196 34.68 -12.19 15.28
N MET A 197 35.93 -11.91 15.66
CA MET A 197 36.30 -10.67 16.36
C MET A 197 36.19 -9.44 15.46
N GLU A 198 36.66 -9.54 14.21
CA GLU A 198 36.52 -8.46 13.22
C GLU A 198 35.03 -8.17 12.96
N ARG A 199 34.23 -9.21 12.72
CA ARG A 199 32.79 -9.07 12.50
C ARG A 199 32.08 -8.43 13.70
N ALA A 200 32.42 -8.85 14.92
CA ALA A 200 31.84 -8.25 16.12
C ALA A 200 32.22 -6.75 16.28
N ARG A 201 33.41 -6.33 15.81
CA ARG A 201 33.79 -4.91 15.78
C ARG A 201 32.97 -4.13 14.78
N GLU A 202 32.84 -4.61 13.54
CA GLU A 202 32.00 -3.98 12.51
C GLU A 202 30.55 -3.78 12.98
N LEU A 203 29.97 -4.80 13.61
CA LEU A 203 28.61 -4.74 14.13
C LEU A 203 28.47 -3.73 15.28
N ARG A 204 29.48 -3.63 16.16
CA ARG A 204 29.50 -2.63 17.24
C ARG A 204 29.58 -1.22 16.67
N ASP A 205 30.41 -0.99 15.65
CA ASP A 205 30.52 0.31 14.97
C ASP A 205 29.21 0.72 14.31
N LEU A 206 28.58 -0.21 13.57
CA LEU A 206 27.27 0.00 12.96
C LEU A 206 26.18 0.35 13.98
N LEU A 207 26.26 -0.23 15.18
CA LEU A 207 25.31 -0.02 16.27
C LEU A 207 25.68 1.17 17.18
N GLY A 208 26.87 1.77 17.01
CA GLY A 208 27.39 2.81 17.89
C GLY A 208 27.68 2.34 19.32
N ILE A 209 28.01 1.05 19.50
CA ILE A 209 28.30 0.44 20.80
C ILE A 209 29.82 0.51 21.04
N PRO A 210 30.29 0.94 22.23
CA PRO A 210 31.72 0.94 22.54
C PRO A 210 32.35 -0.46 22.41
N HIS A 211 33.56 -0.52 21.88
CA HIS A 211 34.35 -1.76 21.91
C HIS A 211 34.73 -2.12 23.35
N PRO A 212 34.72 -3.41 23.71
CA PRO A 212 35.27 -3.83 24.99
C PRO A 212 36.77 -3.53 24.99
N VAL A 213 37.27 -2.93 26.07
CA VAL A 213 38.69 -2.67 26.25
C VAL A 213 39.40 -4.02 26.22
N SER A 214 40.26 -4.26 25.22
CA SER A 214 41.16 -5.41 25.27
C SER A 214 41.99 -5.30 26.55
N PRO A 215 42.04 -6.33 27.41
CA PRO A 215 42.96 -6.30 28.55
C PRO A 215 44.36 -6.05 28.00
N SER A 216 44.99 -5.00 28.51
CA SER A 216 46.36 -4.65 28.13
C SER A 216 47.26 -5.85 28.42
N PRO A 217 48.21 -6.21 27.55
CA PRO A 217 49.18 -7.28 27.82
C PRO A 217 50.07 -7.00 29.05
N ASP A 218 49.96 -5.81 29.65
CA ASP A 218 50.85 -5.27 30.68
C ASP A 218 50.26 -5.22 32.10
N GLU A 219 49.16 -5.94 32.40
CA GLU A 219 48.78 -6.17 33.81
C GLU A 219 49.42 -7.48 34.32
N PRO A 220 50.53 -7.41 35.09
CA PRO A 220 51.07 -8.59 35.73
C PRO A 220 50.05 -9.13 36.74
N GLU A 221 49.88 -10.45 36.69
CA GLU A 221 49.24 -11.29 37.69
C GLU A 221 49.68 -10.85 39.10
N ALA A 222 48.85 -10.07 39.79
CA ALA A 222 49.02 -9.79 41.20
C ALA A 222 48.60 -11.05 41.96
N ALA A 223 49.52 -12.01 42.05
CA ALA A 223 49.45 -13.10 42.99
C ALA A 223 49.37 -12.53 44.42
N SER A 224 48.27 -12.80 45.12
CA SER A 224 48.16 -12.78 46.58
C SER A 224 46.97 -13.63 47.01
#